data_AF-A0A8S2VZC6-F1
#
_entry.id   AF-A0A8S2VZC6-F1
#
_cell.length_a   1.000
_cell.length_b   1.000
_cell.length_c   1.000
_cell.angle_alpha   90.00
_cell.angle_beta   90.00
_cell.angle_gamma   90.00
#
_symmetry.space_group_name_H-M   'P 1'
#
loop_
_entity.id
_entity.type
_entity.pdbx_description
1 polymer ?
#
loop_
_entity_poly.entity_id
_entity_poly.type
_entity_poly.pdbx_seq_one_letter_code
_entity_poly.pdbx_strand_id
1 'polypeptide(L)'
;TTSNTAVTKISSPSSSTSRVNKRYQPKFKKEWLSNSFFATFLREYKTDQTKALCITCNIQFSIQTSGLGDINHHIQTKSIKIV
;
A
#
# COMPACT_ATOMS: atom_id res chain seq x y z
N THR A 1 -11.61 64.27 18.58
CA THR A 1 -11.67 63.04 19.38
C THR A 1 -12.30 61.95 18.55
N THR A 2 -11.51 61.05 17.97
CA THR A 2 -12.01 59.84 17.32
C THR A 2 -11.12 58.68 17.71
N SER A 3 -11.73 57.67 18.30
CA SER A 3 -11.13 56.59 19.07
C SER A 3 -10.64 55.41 18.23
N ASN A 4 -9.71 54.65 18.80
CA ASN A 4 -8.98 53.50 18.26
C ASN A 4 -9.82 52.20 18.12
N THR A 5 -9.36 51.24 17.30
CA THR A 5 -8.89 49.85 17.67
C THR A 5 -9.28 48.73 16.67
N ALA A 6 -8.36 47.74 16.55
CA ALA A 6 -8.48 46.34 16.06
C ALA A 6 -8.10 46.08 14.56
N VAL A 7 -6.92 45.55 14.20
CA VAL A 7 -6.25 44.24 14.44
C VAL A 7 -6.75 43.09 13.54
N THR A 8 -5.80 42.53 12.77
CA THR A 8 -5.81 41.24 12.02
C THR A 8 -6.76 41.14 10.81
N LYS A 9 -6.40 40.51 9.68
CA LYS A 9 -5.55 39.34 9.47
C LYS A 9 -5.05 39.38 8.02
N ILE A 10 -3.74 39.31 7.84
CA ILE A 10 -3.11 38.98 6.57
C ILE A 10 -3.50 37.53 6.28
N SER A 11 -4.13 37.28 5.15
CA SER A 11 -4.32 35.91 4.62
C SER A 11 -4.00 35.96 3.15
N SER A 12 -2.70 36.02 2.88
CA SER A 12 -2.11 35.64 1.61
C SER A 12 -2.62 34.25 1.24
N PRO A 13 -3.15 34.00 0.04
CA PRO A 13 -3.30 32.65 -0.47
C PRO A 13 -1.91 32.15 -0.85
N SER A 14 -1.13 31.73 0.16
CA SER A 14 0.01 30.85 -0.08
C SER A 14 -0.57 29.53 -0.55
N SER A 15 -0.79 29.44 -1.87
CA SER A 15 -1.00 28.19 -2.60
C SER A 15 0.28 27.38 -2.45
N SER A 16 0.43 26.78 -1.28
CA SER A 16 1.38 25.73 -1.02
C SER A 16 0.83 24.51 -1.75
N THR A 17 1.00 24.46 -3.07
CA THR A 17 1.03 23.20 -3.79
C THR A 17 2.24 22.45 -3.27
N SER A 18 2.11 21.86 -2.08
CA SER A 18 2.91 20.76 -1.62
C SER A 18 2.78 19.73 -2.72
N ARG A 19 3.78 19.65 -3.59
CA ARG A 19 3.92 18.54 -4.53
C ARG A 19 4.03 17.33 -3.63
N VAL A 20 2.91 16.70 -3.32
CA VAL A 20 2.86 15.44 -2.61
C VAL A 20 3.64 14.53 -3.51
N ASN A 21 4.91 14.35 -3.19
CA ASN A 21 5.79 13.48 -3.92
C ASN A 21 5.14 12.12 -3.74
N LYS A 22 4.35 11.67 -4.73
CA LYS A 22 3.65 10.40 -4.70
C LYS A 22 4.75 9.36 -4.67
N ARG A 23 5.22 9.01 -3.46
CA ARG A 23 6.17 7.91 -3.28
C ARG A 23 5.54 6.74 -3.99
N TYR A 24 6.30 6.14 -4.90
CA TYR A 24 5.85 4.99 -5.66
C TYR A 24 5.31 3.96 -4.66
N GLN A 25 4.01 3.67 -4.76
CA GLN A 25 3.37 2.68 -3.92
C GLN A 25 3.48 1.34 -4.64
N PRO A 26 4.25 0.38 -4.12
CA PRO A 26 4.36 -0.91 -4.77
C PRO A 26 2.99 -1.60 -4.72
N LYS A 27 2.55 -2.05 -5.89
CA LYS A 27 1.28 -2.73 -6.08
C LYS A 27 1.51 -4.22 -6.26
N PHE A 28 0.47 -5.01 -6.06
CA PHE A 28 0.42 -6.39 -6.47
C PHE A 28 0.73 -6.48 -7.96
N LYS A 29 1.74 -7.29 -8.31
CA LYS A 29 2.14 -7.48 -9.69
C LYS A 29 1.58 -8.80 -10.19
N LYS A 30 0.77 -8.75 -11.24
CA LYS A 30 0.22 -9.96 -11.88
C LYS A 30 1.32 -10.88 -12.42
N GLU A 31 2.50 -10.36 -12.71
CA GLU A 31 3.69 -11.12 -13.09
C GLU A 31 4.08 -12.17 -12.03
N TRP A 32 3.74 -11.95 -10.75
CA TRP A 32 3.97 -12.94 -9.70
C TRP A 32 3.13 -14.19 -9.91
N LEU A 33 1.95 -14.06 -10.52
CA LEU A 33 1.08 -15.17 -10.90
C LEU A 33 1.52 -15.85 -12.21
N SER A 34 2.50 -15.30 -12.93
CA SER A 34 3.09 -16.01 -14.08
C SER A 34 3.87 -17.24 -13.64
N ASN A 35 4.38 -17.25 -12.40
CA ASN A 35 4.97 -18.44 -11.81
C ASN A 35 3.85 -19.34 -11.26
N SER A 36 3.73 -20.55 -11.82
CA SER A 36 2.74 -21.55 -11.45
C SER A 36 2.71 -21.82 -9.93
N PHE A 37 3.86 -21.74 -9.26
CA PHE A 37 3.95 -21.91 -7.83
C PHE A 37 3.14 -20.84 -7.06
N PHE A 38 3.43 -19.56 -7.28
CA PHE A 38 2.70 -18.47 -6.63
C PHE A 38 1.25 -18.42 -7.08
N ALA A 39 0.94 -18.71 -8.36
CA ALA A 39 -0.43 -18.71 -8.87
C ALA A 39 -1.38 -19.67 -8.15
N THR A 40 -0.82 -20.70 -7.51
CA THR A 40 -1.58 -21.75 -6.85
C THR A 40 -2.20 -21.28 -5.53
N PHE A 41 -1.47 -20.48 -4.74
CA PHE A 41 -1.92 -20.02 -3.43
C PHE A 41 -2.02 -18.51 -3.31
N LEU A 42 -1.38 -17.72 -4.16
CA LEU A 42 -1.37 -16.26 -4.09
C LEU A 42 -2.43 -15.67 -5.03
N ARG A 43 -3.19 -14.69 -4.53
CA ARG A 43 -4.19 -13.93 -5.31
C ARG A 43 -4.08 -12.44 -5.03
N GLU A 44 -4.49 -11.64 -6.01
CA GLU A 44 -4.68 -10.20 -5.79
C GLU A 44 -5.89 -9.96 -4.88
N TYR A 45 -5.78 -8.99 -3.97
CA TYR A 45 -6.92 -8.58 -3.16
C TYR A 45 -7.76 -7.56 -3.94
N LYS A 46 -9.01 -7.91 -4.29
CA LYS A 46 -9.85 -7.10 -5.18
C LYS A 46 -10.10 -5.67 -4.69
N THR A 47 -10.15 -5.47 -3.36
CA THR A 47 -10.44 -4.17 -2.75
C THR A 47 -9.19 -3.29 -2.66
N ASP A 48 -8.00 -3.88 -2.48
CA ASP A 48 -6.74 -3.16 -2.29
C ASP A 48 -5.65 -3.76 -3.17
N GLN A 49 -5.24 -3.03 -4.21
CA GLN A 49 -4.12 -3.42 -5.08
C GLN A 49 -2.76 -3.43 -4.36
N THR A 50 -2.66 -2.95 -3.12
CA THR A 50 -1.44 -2.98 -2.30
C THR A 50 -1.38 -4.21 -1.40
N LYS A 51 -2.36 -5.11 -1.48
CA LYS A 51 -2.42 -6.34 -0.70
C LYS A 51 -2.44 -7.57 -1.60
N ALA A 52 -1.82 -8.64 -1.11
CA ALA A 52 -1.98 -9.99 -1.66
C ALA A 52 -2.68 -10.87 -0.64
N LEU A 53 -3.39 -11.89 -1.11
CA LEU A 53 -4.02 -12.89 -0.26
C LEU A 53 -3.40 -14.25 -0.58
N CYS A 54 -2.94 -14.97 0.44
CA CYS A 54 -2.71 -16.40 0.33
C CYS A 54 -4.05 -17.12 0.57
N ILE A 55 -4.62 -17.74 -0.48
CA ILE A 55 -5.90 -18.45 -0.38
C ILE A 55 -5.79 -19.77 0.39
N THR A 56 -4.60 -20.38 0.44
CA THR A 56 -4.38 -21.63 1.18
C THR A 56 -4.34 -21.39 2.69
N CYS A 57 -3.74 -20.29 3.14
CA CYS A 57 -3.64 -19.94 4.56
C CYS A 57 -4.66 -18.89 5.01
N ASN A 58 -5.40 -18.29 4.06
CA ASN A 58 -6.30 -17.15 4.26
C ASN A 58 -5.63 -15.94 4.95
N ILE A 59 -4.35 -15.69 4.63
CA ILE A 59 -3.55 -14.59 5.21
C ILE A 59 -3.37 -13.48 4.18
N GLN A 60 -3.56 -12.23 4.61
CA GLN A 60 -3.34 -11.04 3.80
C GLN A 60 -1.93 -10.49 4.04
N PHE A 61 -1.23 -10.16 2.95
CA PHE A 61 0.10 -9.58 2.94
C PHE A 61 0.04 -8.16 2.39
N SER A 62 0.64 -7.21 3.11
CA SER A 62 0.83 -5.85 2.61
C SER A 62 2.07 -5.77 1.73
N ILE A 63 1.84 -5.63 0.42
CA ILE A 63 2.90 -5.43 -0.57
C ILE A 63 3.61 -4.10 -0.34
N GLN A 64 2.89 -3.11 0.21
CA GLN A 64 3.42 -1.80 0.55
C GLN A 64 4.54 -1.84 1.59
N THR A 65 4.41 -2.71 2.59
CA THR A 65 5.33 -2.75 3.74
C THR A 65 6.48 -3.70 3.48
N SER A 66 6.18 -4.89 2.95
CA SER A 66 7.12 -6.01 2.95
C SER A 66 7.35 -6.63 1.58
N GLY A 67 6.61 -6.16 0.57
CA GLY A 67 6.69 -6.67 -0.80
C GLY A 67 6.48 -8.19 -0.87
N LEU A 68 7.35 -8.86 -1.63
CA LEU A 68 7.35 -10.31 -1.79
C LEU A 68 8.10 -11.04 -0.66
N GLY A 69 8.83 -10.33 0.19
CA GLY A 69 9.68 -10.93 1.23
C GLY A 69 8.86 -11.72 2.25
N ASP A 70 7.79 -11.12 2.78
CA ASP A 70 6.89 -11.79 3.73
C ASP A 70 6.16 -12.98 3.10
N ILE A 71 5.80 -12.87 1.82
CA ILE A 71 5.18 -13.97 1.08
C ILE A 71 6.17 -15.13 0.98
N ASN A 72 7.43 -14.85 0.62
CA ASN A 72 8.48 -15.85 0.47
C ASN A 72 8.85 -16.52 1.81
N HIS A 73 8.91 -15.73 2.89
CA HIS A 73 9.11 -16.25 4.24
C HIS A 73 7.94 -17.15 4.65
N HIS A 74 6.71 -16.69 4.44
CA HIS A 74 5.50 -17.45 4.75
C HIS A 74 5.49 -18.84 4.08
N ILE A 75 5.87 -18.89 2.80
CA ILE A 75 5.96 -20.15 2.05
C ILE A 75 6.96 -21.12 2.68
N GLN A 76 8.14 -20.63 3.05
CA GLN A 76 9.18 -21.44 3.66
C GLN A 76 8.78 -21.95 5.04
N THR A 77 8.16 -21.11 5.87
CA THR A 77 7.77 -21.48 7.24
C THR A 77 6.55 -22.37 7.29
N LYS A 78 5.54 -22.11 6.45
CA LYS A 78 4.26 -22.85 6.49
C LYS A 78 4.24 -24.11 5.63
N SER A 79 5.31 -24.41 4.89
CA SER A 79 5.39 -25.55 3.97
C SER A 79 4.08 -25.71 3.21
N ILE A 80 3.68 -24.69 2.44
CA ILE A 80 2.40 -24.67 1.72
C ILE A 80 2.32 -25.96 0.89
N LYS A 81 1.52 -26.92 1.37
CA LYS A 81 1.31 -28.19 0.70
C LYS A 81 0.40 -27.91 -0.49
N ILE A 82 1.01 -27.79 -1.66
CA ILE A 82 0.29 -27.79 -2.92
C ILE A 82 -0.16 -29.24 -3.13
N VAL A 83 -1.46 -29.49 -2.90
CA VAL A 83 -2.15 -30.76 -3.20
C VAL A 83 -2.49 -30.80 -4.68
#